data_AF-A0A397M2L4-F1
#
_entry.id   AF-A0A397M2L4-F1
#
_cell.length_a   1.000
_cell.length_b   1.000
_cell.length_c   1.000
_cell.angle_alpha   90.00
_cell.angle_beta   90.00
_cell.angle_gamma   90.00
#
_symmetry.space_group_name_H-M   'P 1'
#
loop_
_entity.id
_entity.type
_entity.pdbx_description
1 polymer ?
#
loop_
_entity_poly.entity_id
_entity_poly.type
_entity_poly.pdbx_seq_one_letter_code
_entity_poly.pdbx_strand_id
1 'polypeptide(L)'
;MSRHIARRAPKETVGFAWGRFPTMDGSAITWRLYRRDHRRALHMHTETFFAHEDRAVIAGCLRRARRSLREKMDDIDLVAMGVAA
;
A
#
# COMPACT_ATOMS: atom_id res chain seq x y z
N MET A 1 5.33 10.25 -21.61
CA MET A 1 4.71 9.17 -20.81
C MET A 1 4.63 9.59 -19.35
N SER A 2 3.43 9.64 -18.77
CA SER A 2 3.23 10.12 -17.40
C SER A 2 3.82 9.13 -16.37
N ARG A 3 4.84 9.53 -15.61
CA ARG A 3 5.58 8.67 -14.65
C ARG A 3 4.70 8.06 -13.55
N HIS A 4 3.51 8.61 -13.31
CA HIS A 4 2.59 8.15 -12.27
C HIS A 4 1.79 6.89 -12.66
N ILE A 5 1.64 6.61 -13.95
CA ILE A 5 0.98 5.39 -14.48
C ILE A 5 1.95 4.27 -14.87
N ALA A 6 3.26 4.51 -14.81
CA ALA A 6 4.25 3.50 -15.15
C ALA A 6 4.37 2.42 -14.05
N ARG A 7 4.54 1.17 -14.49
CA ARG A 7 4.85 0.04 -13.61
C ARG A 7 6.01 0.37 -12.69
N ARG A 8 5.88 -0.02 -11.42
CA ARG A 8 6.95 0.09 -10.42
C ARG A 8 6.92 -1.15 -9.54
N ALA A 9 8.02 -1.89 -9.52
CA ALA A 9 8.17 -3.00 -8.59
C ALA A 9 8.27 -2.50 -7.15
N PRO A 10 7.71 -3.23 -6.16
CA PRO A 10 8.02 -2.98 -4.76
C PRO A 10 9.50 -3.21 -4.48
N LYS A 11 10.06 -2.38 -3.60
CA LYS A 11 11.39 -2.63 -3.04
C LYS A 11 11.25 -3.69 -1.96
N GLU A 12 12.21 -4.60 -1.88
CA GLU A 12 12.30 -5.53 -0.76
C GLU A 12 12.79 -4.76 0.47
N THR A 13 11.92 -4.64 1.46
CA THR A 13 12.23 -3.97 2.73
C THR A 13 11.53 -4.70 3.87
N VAL A 14 12.11 -4.68 5.07
CA VAL A 14 11.47 -5.21 6.29
C VAL A 14 10.26 -4.35 6.70
N GLY A 15 10.28 -3.05 6.38
CA GLY A 15 9.21 -2.11 6.71
C GLY A 15 8.14 -1.98 5.63
N PHE A 16 7.76 -0.74 5.32
CA PHE A 16 6.75 -0.43 4.32
C PHE A 16 7.34 -0.51 2.90
N ALA A 17 6.71 -1.31 2.05
CA ALA A 17 6.99 -1.41 0.62
C ALA A 17 5.73 -1.11 -0.20
N TRP A 18 5.89 -0.74 -1.46
CA TRP A 18 4.74 -0.52 -2.35
C TRP A 18 5.14 -0.67 -3.80
N GLY A 19 4.20 -1.05 -4.66
CA GLY A 19 4.37 -1.17 -6.11
C GLY A 19 3.18 -0.59 -6.88
N ARG A 20 3.36 -0.42 -8.18
CA ARG A 20 2.32 0.02 -9.12
C ARG A 20 2.25 -0.92 -10.31
N PHE A 21 1.03 -1.31 -10.64
CA PHE A 21 0.73 -2.30 -11.66
C PHE A 21 -0.36 -1.72 -12.56
N PRO A 22 0.00 -1.07 -13.68
CA PRO A 22 -0.98 -0.62 -14.66
C PRO A 22 -1.64 -1.82 -15.34
N THR A 23 -2.88 -1.63 -15.79
CA THR A 23 -3.55 -2.55 -16.71
C THR A 23 -2.85 -2.57 -18.07
N MET A 24 -3.06 -3.62 -18.86
CA MET A 24 -2.40 -3.78 -20.17
C MET A 24 -2.76 -2.66 -21.15
N ASP A 25 -4.00 -2.17 -21.06
CA ASP A 25 -4.54 -1.04 -21.84
C ASP A 25 -4.19 0.33 -21.24
N GLY A 26 -3.57 0.37 -20.04
CA GLY A 26 -3.23 1.59 -19.34
C GLY A 26 -4.42 2.40 -18.81
N SER A 27 -5.64 1.84 -18.82
CA SER A 27 -6.87 2.51 -18.36
C SER A 27 -6.91 2.70 -16.85
N ALA A 28 -6.27 1.81 -16.10
CA ALA A 28 -6.23 1.86 -14.65
C ALA A 28 -4.85 1.48 -14.10
N ILE A 29 -4.61 1.86 -12.86
CA ILE A 29 -3.41 1.50 -12.12
C ILE A 29 -3.74 1.02 -10.72
N THR A 30 -3.27 -0.19 -10.42
CA THR A 30 -3.35 -0.79 -9.10
C THR A 30 -2.08 -0.49 -8.31
N TRP A 31 -2.25 0.22 -7.20
CA TRP A 31 -1.23 0.41 -6.19
C TRP A 31 -1.36 -0.69 -5.14
N ARG A 32 -0.27 -1.43 -4.93
CA ARG A 32 -0.18 -2.45 -3.89
C ARG A 32 0.77 -1.96 -2.81
N LEU A 33 0.27 -1.87 -1.59
CA LEU A 33 1.01 -1.46 -0.41
C LEU A 33 1.25 -2.70 0.45
N TYR A 34 2.45 -2.80 1.00
CA TYR A 34 2.92 -3.95 1.75
C TYR A 34 3.55 -3.49 3.06
N ARG A 35 3.33 -4.26 4.12
CA ARG A 35 4.03 -4.09 5.39
C ARG A 35 4.18 -5.44 6.06
N ARG A 36 5.30 -5.68 6.73
CA ARG A 36 5.49 -6.87 7.57
C ARG A 36 5.26 -6.52 9.04
N ASP A 37 4.68 -7.47 9.78
CA ASP A 37 4.58 -7.39 11.25
C ASP A 37 5.89 -7.83 11.93
N HIS A 38 5.92 -7.82 13.27
CA HIS A 38 7.07 -8.27 14.07
C HIS A 38 7.41 -9.77 13.88
N ARG A 39 6.46 -10.58 13.39
CA ARG A 39 6.64 -12.01 13.04
C ARG A 39 7.05 -12.21 11.58
N ARG A 40 7.28 -11.13 10.84
CA ARG A 40 7.56 -11.08 9.40
C ARG A 40 6.40 -11.52 8.49
N ALA A 41 5.18 -11.68 9.01
CA ALA A 41 4.00 -11.94 8.19
C ALA A 41 3.70 -10.75 7.28
N LEU A 42 3.29 -11.01 6.03
CA LEU A 42 3.08 -9.96 5.02
C LEU A 42 1.62 -9.52 5.02
N HIS A 43 1.38 -8.22 5.23
CA HIS A 43 0.07 -7.59 5.09
C HIS A 43 0.05 -6.71 3.85
N MET A 44 -1.02 -6.85 3.06
CA MET A 44 -1.19 -6.14 1.81
C MET A 44 -2.48 -5.30 1.83
N HIS A 45 -2.41 -4.09 1.28
CA HIS A 45 -3.57 -3.26 0.95
C HIS A 45 -3.48 -2.86 -0.53
N THR A 46 -4.62 -2.84 -1.22
CA THR A 46 -4.67 -2.56 -2.66
C THR A 46 -5.65 -1.44 -2.96
N GLU A 47 -5.22 -0.48 -3.78
CA GLU A 47 -6.05 0.62 -4.28
C GLU A 47 -5.93 0.66 -5.80
N THR A 48 -7.06 0.75 -6.52
CA THR A 48 -7.07 0.85 -7.98
C THR A 48 -7.70 2.17 -8.39
N PHE A 49 -7.04 2.89 -9.29
CA PHE A 49 -7.48 4.18 -9.81
C PHE A 49 -7.49 4.16 -11.32
N PHE A 50 -8.39 4.93 -11.94
CA PHE A 50 -8.29 5.18 -13.37
C PHE A 50 -7.09 6.08 -13.68
N ALA A 51 -6.55 5.96 -14.89
CA ALA A 51 -5.37 6.72 -15.33
C ALA A 51 -5.63 8.24 -15.43
N HIS A 52 -6.89 8.66 -15.53
CA HIS A 52 -7.31 10.06 -15.58
C HIS A 52 -7.63 10.64 -14.19
N GLU A 53 -7.56 9.83 -13.14
CA GLU A 53 -7.85 10.27 -11.77
C GLU A 53 -6.82 11.32 -11.31
N ASP A 54 -7.28 12.33 -10.57
CA ASP A 54 -6.41 13.41 -10.12
C ASP A 54 -5.32 12.89 -9.15
N ARG A 55 -4.10 13.42 -9.30
CA ARG A 55 -2.95 12.97 -8.50
C ARG A 55 -3.11 13.28 -7.01
N ALA A 56 -3.77 14.37 -6.65
CA ALA A 56 -4.01 14.72 -5.26
C ALA A 56 -5.04 13.77 -4.62
N VAL A 57 -6.06 13.36 -5.38
CA VAL A 57 -7.02 12.33 -4.97
C VAL A 57 -6.31 10.99 -4.73
N ILE A 58 -5.54 10.51 -5.72
CA ILE A 58 -4.75 9.28 -5.58
C ILE A 58 -3.84 9.37 -4.33
N ALA A 59 -3.11 10.47 -4.17
CA ALA A 59 -2.23 10.66 -3.02
C ALA A 59 -3.00 10.67 -1.68
N GLY A 60 -4.19 11.26 -1.65
CA GLY A 60 -5.08 11.23 -0.49
C GLY A 60 -5.47 9.82 -0.08
N CYS A 61 -5.94 9.02 -1.04
CA CYS A 61 -6.31 7.62 -0.81
C CYS A 61 -5.10 6.79 -0.34
N LEU A 62 -3.94 6.94 -0.99
CA LEU A 62 -2.73 6.21 -0.60
C LEU A 62 -2.22 6.57 0.81
N ARG A 63 -2.35 7.83 1.23
CA ARG A 63 -2.01 8.23 2.62
C ARG A 63 -2.93 7.57 3.63
N ARG A 64 -4.24 7.45 3.34
CA ARG A 64 -5.19 6.74 4.19
C ARG A 64 -4.89 5.24 4.24
N ALA A 65 -4.72 4.59 3.09
CA ALA A 65 -4.36 3.18 3.01
C ALA A 65 -3.06 2.86 3.78
N ARG A 66 -2.04 3.72 3.66
CA ARG A 66 -0.79 3.58 4.43
C ARG A 66 -1.03 3.71 5.94
N ARG A 67 -1.94 4.60 6.36
CA ARG A 67 -2.30 4.77 7.77
C ARG A 67 -3.02 3.53 8.30
N SER A 68 -4.02 3.02 7.60
CA SER A 68 -4.74 1.81 8.00
C SER A 68 -3.82 0.59 8.11
N LEU A 69 -2.82 0.46 7.21
CA LEU A 69 -1.80 -0.57 7.36
C LEU A 69 -0.92 -0.38 8.60
N ARG A 70 -0.64 0.86 9.00
CA ARG A 70 0.12 1.13 10.23
C ARG A 70 -0.71 0.81 11.46
N GLU A 71 -1.95 1.30 11.53
CA GLU A 71 -2.89 1.03 12.63
C GLU A 71 -3.04 -0.48 12.83
N LYS A 72 -3.19 -1.25 11.74
CA LYS A 72 -3.21 -2.71 11.80
C LYS A 72 -1.93 -3.32 12.42
N MET A 73 -0.74 -2.76 12.16
CA MET A 73 0.48 -3.28 12.77
C MET A 73 0.54 -2.91 14.24
N ASP A 74 0.13 -1.68 14.58
CA ASP A 74 0.07 -1.22 15.96
C ASP A 74 -0.89 -2.12 16.77
N ASP A 75 -2.04 -2.51 16.21
CA ASP A 75 -2.98 -3.47 16.83
C ASP A 75 -2.34 -4.85 17.03
N ILE A 76 -1.66 -5.38 16.00
CA ILE A 76 -0.95 -6.68 16.09
C ILE A 76 0.14 -6.65 17.16
N ASP A 77 0.89 -5.55 17.24
CA ASP A 77 1.95 -5.36 18.23
C ASP A 77 1.35 -5.23 19.64
N LEU A 78 0.23 -4.53 19.82
CA LEU A 78 -0.49 -4.43 21.09
C LEU A 78 -1.00 -5.80 21.58
N VAL A 79 -1.55 -6.61 20.68
CA VAL A 79 -1.96 -7.99 21.00
C VAL A 79 -0.76 -8.84 21.40
N ALA A 80 0.36 -8.74 20.67
CA ALA A 80 1.57 -9.50 20.99
C ALA A 80 2.22 -9.08 22.33
N MET A 81 2.07 -7.82 22.72
CA MET A 81 2.49 -7.34 24.04
C MET A 81 1.51 -7.72 25.17
N GLY A 82 0.37 -8.35 24.85
CA GLY A 82 -0.68 -8.69 25.82
C GLY A 82 -1.43 -7.47 26.37
N VAL A 83 -1.37 -6.33 25.67
CA VAL A 83 -2.03 -5.07 26.06
C VAL A 83 -3.43 -4.97 25.45
N ALA A 84 -3.64 -5.58 24.29
CA ALA A 84 -4.95 -5.72 23.65
C ALA A 84 -5.41 -7.19 23.68
N ALA A 85 -6.72 -7.40 23.87
CA ALA A 85 -7.37 -8.71 23.97
C ALA A 85 -7.85 -9.22 22.61
#